data_AF-A0A3D0VVT0-F1
#
_entry.id   AF-A0A3D0VVT0-F1
#
_cell.length_a   1.000
_cell.length_b   1.000
_cell.length_c   1.000
_cell.angle_alpha   90.00
_cell.angle_beta   90.00
_cell.angle_gamma   90.00
#
_symmetry.space_group_name_H-M   'P 1'
#
loop_
_entity.id
_entity.type
_entity.pdbx_description
1 polymer ?
#
loop_
_entity_poly.entity_id
_entity_poly.type
_entity_poly.pdbx_seq_one_letter_code
_entity_poly.pdbx_strand_id
1 'polypeptide(L)'
;EYVPVTDESRTLAPGDEERDFLRSEIDRLRVECPDMVFLSFPGDEKSSGGCIAAGRGFFHINSHGSAEPCPFSPYSDTNVRDSSLCEAMNSRLFASLRNGDYLMEDHDGGCILYEKRDQVAALAADREGMT
;
A
#
# COMPACT_ATOMS: atom_id res chain seq x y z
N GLU A 1 4.76 -4.14 -10.04
CA GLU A 1 5.67 -3.36 -10.93
C GLU A 1 6.67 -2.53 -10.13
N TYR A 2 7.64 -1.84 -10.77
CA TYR A 2 8.60 -0.98 -10.07
C TYR A 2 7.93 0.30 -9.56
N VAL A 3 8.07 0.56 -8.26
CA VAL A 3 7.60 1.80 -7.60
C VAL A 3 8.81 2.70 -7.35
N PRO A 4 8.89 3.89 -7.98
CA PRO A 4 10.02 4.78 -7.77
C PRO A 4 9.97 5.39 -6.37
N VAL A 5 11.04 5.18 -5.59
CA VAL A 5 11.19 5.72 -4.22
C VAL A 5 12.24 6.82 -4.10
N THR A 6 12.69 7.34 -5.24
CA THR A 6 13.62 8.47 -5.39
C THR A 6 13.26 9.24 -6.66
N ASP A 7 13.54 10.54 -6.71
CA ASP A 7 13.23 11.33 -7.91
C ASP A 7 14.06 10.89 -9.12
N GLU A 8 15.29 10.45 -8.89
CA GLU A 8 16.20 9.94 -9.93
C GLU A 8 15.71 8.64 -10.57
N SER A 9 14.90 7.85 -9.83
CA SER A 9 14.42 6.55 -10.31
C SER A 9 13.05 6.60 -11.00
N ARG A 10 12.43 7.78 -11.11
CA ARG A 10 11.13 7.95 -11.75
C ARG A 10 11.10 7.43 -13.19
N THR A 11 12.20 7.59 -13.93
CA THR A 11 12.30 7.11 -15.32
C THR A 11 12.41 5.59 -15.44
N LEU A 12 12.57 4.86 -14.32
CA LEU A 12 12.56 3.40 -14.29
C LEU A 12 11.15 2.83 -14.04
N ALA A 13 10.20 3.69 -13.67
CA ALA A 13 8.81 3.27 -13.52
C ALA A 13 8.21 2.94 -14.90
N PRO A 14 7.39 1.89 -15.01
CA PRO A 14 6.75 1.56 -16.27
C PRO A 14 5.87 2.70 -16.77
N GLY A 15 5.95 2.97 -18.08
CA GLY A 15 5.01 3.85 -18.78
C GLY A 15 3.66 3.18 -19.02
N ASP A 16 2.70 3.94 -19.56
CA ASP A 16 1.33 3.47 -19.76
C ASP A 16 1.26 2.23 -20.68
N GLU A 17 2.03 2.19 -21.76
CA GLU A 17 2.09 1.04 -22.66
C GLU A 17 2.61 -0.23 -21.95
N GLU A 18 3.60 -0.09 -21.07
CA GLU A 18 4.17 -1.21 -20.31
C GLU A 18 3.20 -1.69 -19.23
N ARG A 19 2.47 -0.77 -18.59
CA ARG A 19 1.40 -1.09 -17.62
C ARG A 19 0.23 -1.81 -18.28
N ASP A 20 -0.15 -1.39 -19.48
CA ASP A 20 -1.20 -2.04 -20.26
C ASP A 20 -0.79 -3.46 -20.65
N PHE A 21 0.47 -3.64 -21.05
CA PHE A 21 1.04 -4.97 -21.30
C PHE A 21 0.99 -5.85 -20.04
N LEU A 22 1.51 -5.37 -18.90
CA LEU A 22 1.48 -6.11 -17.63
C LEU A 22 0.06 -6.51 -17.22
N ARG A 23 -0.90 -5.58 -17.34
CA ARG A 23 -2.31 -5.85 -17.05
C ARG A 23 -2.87 -6.95 -17.95
N SER A 24 -2.58 -6.90 -19.25
CA SER A 24 -3.03 -7.93 -20.20
C SER A 24 -2.46 -9.32 -19.90
N GLU A 25 -1.21 -9.40 -19.44
CA GLU A 25 -0.59 -10.67 -19.05
C GLU A 25 -1.19 -11.24 -17.76
N ILE A 26 -1.49 -10.39 -16.77
CA ILE A 26 -2.21 -10.82 -15.56
C ILE A 26 -3.61 -11.34 -15.91
N ASP A 27 -4.34 -10.66 -16.79
CA ASP A 27 -5.66 -11.11 -17.23
C ASP A 27 -5.60 -12.43 -18.00
N ARG A 28 -4.56 -12.62 -18.83
CA ARG A 28 -4.30 -13.92 -19.48
C ARG A 28 -4.07 -15.03 -18.46
N LEU A 29 -3.23 -14.80 -17.45
CA LEU A 29 -2.95 -15.78 -16.39
C LEU A 29 -4.19 -16.15 -15.58
N ARG A 30 -5.06 -15.18 -15.28
CA ARG A 30 -6.34 -15.42 -14.60
C ARG A 30 -7.25 -16.37 -15.39
N VAL A 31 -7.24 -16.28 -16.72
CA VAL A 31 -8.02 -17.17 -17.59
C VAL A 31 -7.37 -18.55 -17.71
N GLU A 32 -6.04 -18.60 -17.89
CA GLU A 32 -5.31 -19.86 -18.08
C GLU A 32 -5.19 -20.69 -16.79
N CYS A 33 -5.24 -20.05 -15.62
CA CYS A 33 -5.04 -20.69 -14.32
C CYS A 33 -6.22 -20.38 -13.38
N PRO A 34 -7.42 -20.93 -13.64
CA PRO A 34 -8.64 -20.59 -12.89
C PRO A 34 -8.62 -21.00 -11.41
N ASP A 35 -7.76 -21.95 -11.04
CA ASP A 35 -7.59 -22.40 -9.65
C ASP A 35 -6.60 -21.53 -8.85
N MET A 36 -6.04 -20.47 -9.44
CA MET A 36 -5.08 -19.57 -8.81
C MET A 36 -5.59 -18.12 -8.78
N VAL A 37 -5.34 -17.43 -7.67
CA VAL A 37 -5.68 -16.01 -7.51
C VAL A 37 -4.46 -15.16 -7.87
N PHE A 38 -4.57 -14.37 -8.93
CA PHE A 38 -3.55 -13.40 -9.34
C PHE A 38 -3.94 -12.01 -8.90
N LEU A 39 -3.06 -11.40 -8.11
CA LEU A 39 -3.18 -10.03 -7.63
C LEU A 39 -1.89 -9.28 -7.95
N SER A 40 -2.01 -8.16 -8.64
CA SER A 40 -0.93 -7.25 -9.01
C SER A 40 -1.07 -5.94 -8.26
N PHE A 41 -0.03 -5.59 -7.50
CA PHE A 41 0.06 -4.30 -6.80
C PHE A 41 1.46 -3.71 -7.04
N PRO A 42 1.58 -2.57 -7.75
CA PRO A 42 0.51 -1.85 -8.45
C PRO A 42 -0.12 -2.60 -9.62
N GLY A 43 -1.38 -2.30 -9.93
CA GLY A 43 -2.14 -2.80 -11.09
C GLY A 43 -3.64 -2.97 -10.82
N ASP A 44 -4.00 -3.70 -9.77
CA ASP A 44 -5.39 -4.06 -9.44
C ASP A 44 -6.07 -3.10 -8.45
N GLU A 45 -5.38 -2.05 -7.98
CA GLU A 45 -5.97 -1.09 -7.04
C GLU A 45 -7.20 -0.40 -7.64
N LYS A 46 -7.16 -0.03 -8.93
CA LYS A 46 -8.28 0.67 -9.58
C LYS A 46 -9.57 -0.16 -9.59
N SER A 47 -9.48 -1.46 -9.85
CA SER A 47 -10.64 -2.38 -9.81
C SER A 47 -11.06 -2.73 -8.38
N SER A 48 -10.18 -2.52 -7.39
CA SER A 48 -10.40 -2.83 -5.97
C SER A 48 -10.93 -1.64 -5.14
N GLY A 49 -11.25 -0.51 -5.77
CA GLY A 49 -11.65 0.72 -5.06
C GLY A 49 -10.48 1.38 -4.33
N GLY A 50 -9.32 1.42 -4.99
CA GLY A 50 -8.08 2.04 -4.53
C GLY A 50 -7.14 1.09 -3.79
N CYS A 51 -6.17 1.66 -3.08
CA CYS A 51 -5.13 0.92 -2.38
C CYS A 51 -5.71 0.04 -1.26
N ILE A 52 -5.48 -1.28 -1.34
CA ILE A 52 -5.97 -2.26 -0.34
C ILE A 52 -5.01 -2.48 0.84
N ALA A 53 -3.96 -1.68 0.94
CA ALA A 53 -3.00 -1.74 2.03
C ALA A 53 -3.57 -1.14 3.33
N ALA A 54 -2.72 -0.81 4.32
CA ALA A 54 -3.13 -0.20 5.59
C ALA A 54 -4.23 -0.98 6.35
N GLY A 55 -4.21 -2.32 6.20
CA GLY A 55 -5.15 -3.21 6.85
C GLY A 55 -6.55 -3.27 6.21
N ARG A 56 -6.78 -2.70 5.01
CA ARG A 56 -8.02 -2.94 4.24
C ARG A 56 -8.09 -4.36 3.69
N GLY A 57 -6.95 -4.86 3.21
CA GLY A 57 -6.76 -6.24 2.76
C GLY A 57 -5.43 -6.82 3.26
N PHE A 58 -4.37 -6.01 3.29
CA PHE A 58 -3.08 -6.40 3.86
C PHE A 58 -2.39 -5.26 4.60
N PHE A 59 -1.35 -5.61 5.36
CA PHE A 59 -0.35 -4.69 5.88
C PHE A 59 1.01 -5.39 5.93
N HIS A 60 2.08 -4.62 6.13
CA HIS A 60 3.46 -5.13 6.17
C HIS A 60 3.96 -5.17 7.62
N ILE A 61 4.68 -6.24 7.98
CA ILE A 61 5.44 -6.31 9.24
C ILE A 61 6.91 -6.34 8.85
N ASN A 62 7.65 -5.30 9.23
CA ASN A 62 9.07 -5.23 8.88
C ASN A 62 9.93 -6.17 9.75
N SER A 63 11.23 -6.26 9.45
CA SER A 63 12.17 -7.14 10.17
C SER A 63 12.35 -6.82 11.66
N HIS A 64 11.91 -5.64 12.11
CA HIS A 64 11.94 -5.21 13.51
C HIS A 64 10.59 -5.37 14.22
N GLY A 65 9.55 -5.84 13.52
CA GLY A 65 8.19 -6.05 14.04
C GLY A 65 7.25 -4.85 13.91
N SER A 66 7.68 -3.73 13.31
CA SER A 66 6.78 -2.58 13.13
C SER A 66 5.68 -2.93 12.11
N ALA A 67 4.44 -2.60 12.44
CA ALA A 67 3.32 -2.74 11.51
C ALA A 67 3.23 -1.49 10.62
N GLU A 68 3.46 -1.66 9.33
CA GLU A 68 3.54 -0.61 8.32
C GLU A 68 2.39 -0.76 7.32
N PRO A 69 1.82 0.35 6.79
CA PRO A 69 0.74 0.28 5.81
C PRO A 69 1.06 -0.60 4.60
N CYS A 70 2.26 -0.46 4.04
CA CYS A 70 2.81 -1.29 2.97
C CYS A 70 4.34 -1.19 2.96
N PRO A 71 5.07 -2.06 2.22
CA PRO A 71 6.54 -2.00 2.14
C PRO A 71 7.09 -0.68 1.57
N PHE A 72 6.27 0.07 0.82
CA PHE A 72 6.63 1.38 0.25
C PHE A 72 6.22 2.57 1.14
N SER A 73 5.63 2.30 2.30
CA SER A 73 5.22 3.30 3.28
C SER A 73 5.73 2.86 4.65
N PRO A 74 7.04 3.01 4.92
CA PRO A 74 7.70 2.45 6.11
C PRO A 74 7.47 3.33 7.35
N TYR A 75 6.20 3.65 7.61
CA TYR A 75 5.75 4.43 8.76
C TYR A 75 4.92 3.53 9.67
N SER A 76 5.10 3.69 10.98
CA SER A 76 4.44 2.85 11.96
C SER A 76 4.28 3.58 13.28
N ASP A 77 3.16 3.34 13.95
CA ASP A 77 2.86 3.78 15.31
C ASP A 77 2.76 2.61 16.31
N THR A 78 2.97 1.37 15.84
CA THR A 78 2.79 0.15 16.65
C THR A 78 3.75 -0.95 16.24
N ASN A 79 4.18 -1.78 17.20
CA ASN A 79 5.07 -2.91 16.95
C ASN A 79 4.44 -4.20 17.47
N VAL A 80 4.33 -5.22 16.62
CA VAL A 80 3.69 -6.50 16.96
C VAL A 80 4.49 -7.34 17.97
N ARG A 81 5.69 -6.87 18.35
CA ARG A 81 6.47 -7.44 19.46
C ARG A 81 5.93 -6.98 20.82
N ASP A 82 5.29 -5.82 20.85
CA ASP A 82 4.74 -5.17 22.05
C ASP A 82 3.20 -5.14 22.03
N SER A 83 2.59 -5.53 20.91
CA SER A 83 1.14 -5.58 20.69
C SER A 83 0.73 -6.84 19.91
N SER A 84 -0.57 -7.12 19.83
CA SER A 84 -1.13 -8.19 18.99
C SER A 84 -1.37 -7.71 17.55
N LEU A 85 -1.50 -8.65 16.61
CA LEU A 85 -1.93 -8.35 15.24
C LEU A 85 -3.27 -7.59 15.21
N CYS A 86 -4.19 -7.92 16.11
CA CYS A 86 -5.48 -7.26 16.21
C CYS A 86 -5.34 -5.80 16.65
N GLU A 87 -4.50 -5.54 17.65
CA GLU A 87 -4.19 -4.17 18.09
C GLU A 87 -3.46 -3.38 17.00
N ALA A 88 -2.52 -4.01 16.28
CA ALA A 88 -1.82 -3.38 15.18
C ALA A 88 -2.76 -2.99 14.03
N MET A 89 -3.72 -3.86 13.66
CA MET A 89 -4.73 -3.53 12.64
C MET A 89 -5.67 -2.38 13.06
N ASN A 90 -5.86 -2.20 14.37
CA ASN A 90 -6.67 -1.14 14.96
C ASN A 90 -5.82 0.04 15.45
N SER A 91 -4.55 0.14 15.03
CA SER A 91 -3.69 1.26 15.41
C SER A 91 -4.24 2.58 14.89
N ARG A 92 -3.81 3.69 15.50
CA ARG A 92 -4.28 5.02 15.14
C ARG A 92 -3.92 5.34 13.70
N LEU A 93 -2.68 5.07 13.30
CA LEU A 93 -2.23 5.26 11.92
C LEU A 93 -3.13 4.52 10.93
N PHE A 94 -3.40 3.23 11.17
CA PHE A 94 -4.22 2.43 10.26
C PHE A 94 -5.67 2.89 10.23
N ALA A 95 -6.24 3.26 11.39
CA ALA A 95 -7.58 3.84 11.47
C ALA A 95 -7.66 5.16 10.70
N SER A 96 -6.70 6.07 10.87
CA SER A 96 -6.63 7.34 10.16
C SER A 96 -6.48 7.17 8.65
N LEU A 97 -5.66 6.22 8.20
CA LEU A 97 -5.49 5.93 6.77
C LEU A 97 -6.75 5.33 6.15
N ARG A 98 -7.46 4.43 6.85
CA ARG A 98 -8.71 3.84 6.35
C ARG A 98 -9.88 4.82 6.34
N ASN A 99 -9.92 5.74 7.30
CA ASN A 99 -10.96 6.76 7.40
C ASN A 99 -10.70 7.96 6.49
N GLY A 100 -9.46 8.11 6.00
CA GLY A 100 -9.13 9.13 5.02
C GLY A 100 -9.48 8.69 3.60
N ASP A 101 -9.91 9.63 2.78
CA ASP A 101 -10.20 9.40 1.36
C ASP A 101 -8.94 9.09 0.52
N TYR A 102 -7.75 9.18 1.12
CA TYR A 102 -6.45 9.03 0.47
C TYR A 102 -6.26 7.70 -0.25
N LEU A 103 -6.78 6.61 0.33
CA LEU A 103 -6.64 5.27 -0.23
C LEU A 103 -7.51 5.06 -1.46
N MET A 104 -8.45 5.97 -1.75
CA MET A 104 -9.36 5.92 -2.89
C MET A 104 -8.99 6.89 -4.00
N GLU A 105 -7.97 7.74 -3.79
CA GLU A 105 -7.49 8.66 -4.83
C GLU A 105 -6.80 7.89 -5.97
N ASP A 106 -7.09 8.31 -7.19
CA ASP A 106 -6.41 7.78 -8.37
C ASP A 106 -4.98 8.34 -8.41
N HIS A 107 -4.03 7.49 -8.78
CA HIS A 107 -2.62 7.89 -8.94
C HIS A 107 -2.11 7.42 -10.30
N ASP A 108 -1.12 8.11 -10.85
CA ASP A 108 -0.53 7.88 -12.17
C ASP A 108 0.39 6.63 -12.18
N GLY A 109 -0.04 5.57 -11.49
CA GLY A 109 0.68 4.33 -11.16
C GLY A 109 1.69 4.50 -10.02
N GLY A 110 2.39 3.43 -9.63
CA GLY A 110 3.19 3.44 -8.41
C GLY A 110 2.36 3.27 -7.12
N CYS A 111 2.70 3.94 -6.02
CA CYS A 111 2.07 3.74 -4.72
C CYS A 111 1.57 5.06 -4.11
N ILE A 112 0.24 5.23 -3.99
CA ILE A 112 -0.39 6.43 -3.39
C ILE A 112 0.14 6.75 -1.99
N LEU A 113 0.45 5.74 -1.19
CA LEU A 113 1.00 5.89 0.16
C LEU A 113 2.43 6.45 0.17
N TYR A 114 3.20 6.18 -0.90
CA TYR A 114 4.52 6.76 -1.08
C TYR A 114 4.43 8.20 -1.63
N GLU A 115 3.50 8.46 -2.55
CA GLU A 115 3.26 9.81 -3.06
C GLU A 115 2.87 10.77 -1.93
N LYS A 116 1.99 10.33 -1.03
CA LYS A 116 1.56 11.09 0.15
C LYS A 116 2.42 10.87 1.39
N ARG A 117 3.68 10.42 1.24
CA ARG A 117 4.55 10.02 2.37
C ARG A 117 4.67 11.05 3.49
N ASP A 118 4.67 12.35 3.18
CA ASP A 118 4.81 13.40 4.20
C ASP A 118 3.54 13.48 5.08
N GLN A 119 2.37 13.25 4.49
CA GLN A 119 1.10 13.17 5.22
C GLN A 119 1.04 11.89 6.05
N VAL A 120 1.47 10.75 5.50
CA VAL A 120 1.53 9.49 6.26
C VAL A 120 2.51 9.59 7.43
N ALA A 121 3.66 10.24 7.23
CA ALA A 121 4.64 10.50 8.29
C ALA A 121 4.05 11.39 9.39
N ALA A 122 3.33 12.46 9.02
CA ALA A 122 2.64 13.32 9.97
C ALA A 122 1.58 12.55 10.76
N LEU A 123 0.77 11.73 10.07
CA LEU A 123 -0.21 10.85 10.71
C LEU A 123 0.47 9.89 11.67
N ALA A 124 1.62 9.29 11.34
CA ALA A 124 2.33 8.36 12.22
C ALA A 124 2.96 9.07 13.44
N ALA A 125 3.46 10.30 13.26
CA ALA A 125 4.11 11.07 14.31
C ALA A 125 3.13 11.75 15.28
N ASP A 126 1.89 11.94 14.87
CA ASP A 126 0.84 12.55 15.69
C ASP A 126 0.60 11.72 16.97
N ARG A 127 0.44 12.41 18.10
CA ARG A 127 0.25 11.80 19.43
C ARG A 127 -1.10 12.15 20.03
N GLU A 128 -1.92 12.94 19.34
CA GLU A 128 -3.27 13.25 19.79
C GLU A 128 -4.18 12.02 19.57
N GLY A 129 -4.79 11.54 20.67
CA GLY A 129 -5.56 10.28 20.71
C GLY A 129 -5.07 9.26 21.74
N MET A 130 -3.97 9.54 22.46
CA MET A 130 -3.52 8.74 23.61
C MET A 130 -4.32 9.13 24.88
N THR A 131 -5.62 8.88 24.88
CA THR A 131 -6.50 8.95 26.07
C THR A 131 -7.33 7.71 26.19
#